data_AF-A0A8E0RT78-F1
#
_entry.id   AF-A0A8E0RT78-F1
#
_cell.length_a   1.000
_cell.length_b   1.000
_cell.length_c   1.000
_cell.angle_alpha   90.00
_cell.angle_beta   90.00
_cell.angle_gamma   90.00
#
_symmetry.space_group_name_H-M   'P 1'
#
loop_
_entity.id
_entity.type
_entity.pdbx_description
1 polymer ?
#
loop_
_entity_poly.entity_id
_entity_poly.type
_entity_poly.pdbx_seq_one_letter_code
_entity_poly.pdbx_strand_id
1 'polypeptide(L)'
;MLHTRALANPHLRARLAEVLESLIPLRDDEAWNSQQANSLLGVHSLSFLRRQSMFQPKSGSARSEILKYAVAALLTAFVSIELSPGTGAVGSAGSAAEVLIASASRVSANSDENHPSGETRERPSDDLTNTQTGDPHTATVGFEEKFHYRRPMYACLRFWYGNSFYDHQFQELESEALQHIDDVSPPLFLQFLSLLVNDAIFLLDEAISLLAQLKNKERERDSAGGRLASQQEESLFAHTGRLARHHIILGLDTIAALRRVVSICPRLITHPILVDRIACMLNYFLARLVGPKQRDLTVRDKAAYGFRPDLLVIEICQIYNSLALESDVADMSAVQAFRRAVVSDERSFTSDLLDQANQVLHRVAAPTTLCEQFAKTITLIKVIIFYQKSLDLRFDPSQICTNCFGLSCVPFLFALLCLRKWIRSQILALIILPVVHGQSQPPFIKIEMFRKNQI
;
A
#
# COMPACT_ATOMS: atom_id res chain seq x y z
N MET A 1 15.68 18.63 8.28
CA MET A 1 14.71 17.76 7.56
C MET A 1 13.29 18.31 7.65
N LEU A 2 12.83 18.79 8.82
CA LEU A 2 11.48 19.37 8.98
C LEU A 2 11.19 20.60 8.10
N HIS A 3 12.13 21.54 8.00
CA HIS A 3 11.91 22.78 7.24
C HIS A 3 12.39 22.64 5.80
N THR A 4 11.43 22.41 4.89
CA THR A 4 11.72 22.18 3.47
C THR A 4 12.36 23.39 2.78
N ARG A 5 11.98 24.61 3.19
CA ARG A 5 12.56 25.86 2.65
C ARG A 5 14.03 26.04 3.01
N ALA A 6 14.43 25.62 4.21
CA ALA A 6 15.81 25.78 4.68
C ALA A 6 16.78 24.75 4.07
N LEU A 7 16.27 23.59 3.66
CA LEU A 7 17.05 22.53 3.03
C LEU A 7 16.39 22.09 1.74
N ALA A 8 16.39 22.90 0.69
CA ALA A 8 15.63 22.62 -0.53
C ALA A 8 16.11 21.36 -1.29
N ASN A 9 17.42 21.04 -1.24
CA ASN A 9 18.02 19.96 -2.01
C ASN A 9 17.58 18.57 -1.49
N PRO A 10 16.93 17.73 -2.32
CA PRO A 10 16.44 16.40 -1.94
C PRO A 10 17.58 15.41 -1.64
N HIS A 11 18.70 15.48 -2.37
CA HIS A 11 19.86 14.62 -2.15
C HIS A 11 20.48 14.88 -0.77
N LEU A 12 20.58 16.14 -0.35
CA LEU A 12 21.05 16.47 1.00
C LEU A 12 20.12 15.93 2.08
N ARG A 13 18.80 15.95 1.86
CA ARG A 13 17.84 15.33 2.80
C ARG A 13 18.00 13.82 2.88
N ALA A 14 18.21 13.16 1.74
CA ALA A 14 18.48 11.73 1.70
C ALA A 14 19.76 11.38 2.47
N ARG A 15 20.85 12.14 2.27
CA ARG A 15 22.08 11.97 3.04
C ARG A 15 21.88 12.17 4.54
N LEU A 16 21.05 13.14 4.96
CA LEU A 16 20.71 13.28 6.37
C LEU A 16 19.92 12.08 6.91
N ALA A 17 19.06 11.47 6.10
CA ALA A 17 18.35 10.24 6.48
C ALA A 17 19.33 9.05 6.63
N GLU A 18 20.33 8.93 5.75
CA GLU A 18 21.41 7.94 5.89
C GLU A 18 22.25 8.17 7.16
N VAL A 19 22.58 9.42 7.46
CA VAL A 19 23.27 9.76 8.72
C VAL A 19 22.40 9.38 9.91
N LEU A 20 21.10 9.69 9.88
CA LEU A 20 20.17 9.30 10.94
C LEU A 20 20.13 7.79 11.13
N GLU A 21 20.06 7.01 10.04
CA GLU A 21 20.13 5.56 10.08
C GLU A 21 21.44 5.07 10.71
N SER A 22 22.59 5.64 10.35
CA SER A 22 23.88 5.23 10.91
C SER A 22 23.99 5.42 12.44
N LEU A 23 23.19 6.34 12.99
CA LEU A 23 23.11 6.61 14.41
C LEU A 23 22.18 5.63 15.14
N ILE A 24 21.26 4.97 14.44
CA ILE A 24 20.36 3.99 15.03
C ILE A 24 21.18 2.81 15.57
N PRO A 25 20.89 2.33 16.79
CA PRO A 25 21.47 1.10 17.29
C PRO A 25 21.09 -0.08 16.38
N LEU A 26 22.07 -0.71 15.74
CA LEU A 26 21.86 -1.93 14.98
C LEU A 26 21.40 -3.03 15.94
N ARG A 27 20.17 -3.51 15.79
CA ARG A 27 19.75 -4.82 16.31
C ARG A 27 19.97 -5.80 15.17
N ASP A 28 20.69 -6.90 15.43
CA ASP A 28 20.83 -7.94 14.43
C ASP A 28 19.44 -8.36 13.94
N ASP A 29 19.19 -8.29 12.64
CA ASP A 29 17.87 -8.51 12.03
C ASP A 29 17.28 -9.90 12.36
N GLU A 30 18.12 -10.88 12.73
CA GLU A 30 17.70 -12.23 13.17
C GLU A 30 17.05 -12.28 14.56
N ALA A 31 17.35 -11.32 15.44
CA ALA A 31 16.80 -11.24 16.80
C ALA A 31 15.37 -10.70 16.86
N TRP A 32 14.84 -10.16 15.75
CA TRP A 32 13.45 -9.71 15.68
C TRP A 32 12.47 -10.86 15.38
N ASN A 33 12.90 -11.85 14.58
CA ASN A 33 12.07 -13.00 14.21
C ASN A 33 12.19 -14.17 15.20
N SER A 34 13.12 -14.10 16.15
CA SER A 34 13.42 -15.17 17.10
C SER A 34 13.39 -14.59 18.51
N GLN A 35 12.51 -15.08 19.39
CA GLN A 35 12.37 -14.63 20.79
C GLN A 35 13.59 -14.95 21.70
N GLN A 36 14.79 -15.11 21.17
CA GLN A 36 15.96 -15.46 21.98
C GLN A 36 17.21 -14.71 21.52
N ALA A 37 17.64 -13.77 22.35
CA ALA A 37 19.02 -13.33 22.38
C ALA A 37 19.47 -13.16 23.84
N ASN A 38 20.16 -14.18 24.36
CA ASN A 38 21.07 -14.01 25.49
C ASN A 38 22.25 -13.18 25.00
N SER A 39 22.38 -11.93 25.46
CA SER A 39 23.48 -11.05 25.07
C SER A 39 24.46 -10.87 26.22
N LEU A 40 25.66 -11.44 26.06
CA LEU A 40 26.83 -11.27 26.93
C LEU A 40 27.38 -9.83 26.83
N LEU A 41 27.83 -9.29 27.95
CA LEU A 41 28.33 -7.91 28.13
C LEU A 41 29.62 -7.64 27.34
N GLY A 42 29.51 -7.13 26.11
CA GLY A 42 30.63 -6.64 25.29
C GLY A 42 30.55 -5.14 24.97
N VAL A 43 31.65 -4.54 24.48
CA VAL A 43 31.77 -3.12 24.07
C VAL A 43 30.66 -2.68 23.08
N HIS A 44 30.16 -3.61 22.27
CA HIS A 44 29.00 -3.40 21.39
C HIS A 44 27.74 -3.02 22.16
N SER A 45 27.51 -3.61 23.34
CA SER A 45 26.40 -3.28 24.24
C SER A 45 26.49 -1.82 24.74
N LEU A 46 27.68 -1.32 25.07
CA LEU A 46 27.86 0.07 25.51
C LEU A 46 27.62 1.08 24.37
N SER A 47 28.11 0.77 23.16
CA SER A 47 27.86 1.61 21.99
C SER A 47 26.37 1.63 21.60
N PHE A 48 25.70 0.48 21.70
CA PHE A 48 24.27 0.30 21.50
C PHE A 48 23.47 1.12 22.52
N LEU A 49 23.77 0.98 23.82
CA LEU A 49 23.10 1.72 24.89
C LEU A 49 23.31 3.23 24.75
N ARG A 50 24.52 3.68 24.38
CA ARG A 50 24.79 5.11 24.14
C ARG A 50 23.95 5.62 22.98
N ARG A 51 23.93 4.92 21.84
CA ARG A 51 23.09 5.29 20.69
C ARG A 51 21.61 5.29 21.04
N GLN A 52 21.13 4.27 21.75
CA GLN A 52 19.74 4.17 22.20
C GLN A 52 19.37 5.35 23.10
N SER A 53 20.28 5.78 23.99
CA SER A 53 20.07 6.92 24.87
C SER A 53 19.99 8.28 24.15
N MET A 54 20.41 8.35 22.88
CA MET A 54 20.24 9.55 22.04
C MET A 54 18.80 9.70 21.54
N PHE A 55 18.09 8.59 21.38
CA PHE A 55 16.70 8.54 20.89
C PHE A 55 15.66 8.43 22.01
N GLN A 56 16.08 8.48 23.27
CA GLN A 56 15.18 8.50 24.40
C GLN A 56 14.96 9.95 24.89
N PRO A 57 13.71 10.42 24.99
CA PRO A 57 13.43 11.72 25.56
C PRO A 57 13.84 11.74 27.03
N LYS A 58 14.51 12.81 27.47
CA LYS A 58 14.80 13.09 28.88
C LYS A 58 14.09 14.38 29.27
N SER A 59 13.30 14.33 30.34
CA SER A 59 12.54 15.49 30.85
C SER A 59 13.47 16.70 31.04
N GLY A 60 13.06 17.86 30.51
CA GLY A 60 13.80 19.12 30.63
C GLY A 60 15.05 19.26 29.75
N SER A 61 15.34 18.31 28.84
CA SER A 61 16.50 18.40 27.94
C SER A 61 16.12 19.02 26.58
N ALA A 62 16.99 19.87 26.03
CA ALA A 62 16.88 20.37 24.65
C ALA A 62 16.73 19.25 23.60
N ARG A 63 17.26 18.06 23.90
CA ARG A 63 17.09 16.86 23.04
C ARG A 63 15.64 16.40 22.95
N SER A 64 14.88 16.52 24.05
CA SER A 64 13.46 16.17 24.05
C SER A 64 12.67 17.08 23.11
N GLU A 65 12.98 18.37 23.09
CA GLU A 65 12.34 19.33 22.17
C GLU A 65 12.62 19.02 20.70
N ILE A 66 13.85 18.60 20.37
CA ILE A 66 14.19 18.19 19.01
C ILE A 66 13.47 16.89 18.62
N LEU A 67 13.44 15.91 19.53
CA LEU A 67 12.86 14.59 19.26
C LEU A 67 11.33 14.63 19.11
N LYS A 68 10.63 15.65 19.63
CA LYS A 68 9.19 15.86 19.41
C LYS A 68 8.81 15.99 17.93
N TYR A 69 9.73 16.45 17.10
CA TYR A 69 9.51 16.63 15.66
C TYR A 69 10.17 15.54 14.82
N ALA A 70 10.69 14.47 15.44
CA ALA A 70 11.47 13.45 14.74
C ALA A 70 10.64 12.73 13.66
N VAL A 71 9.42 12.32 13.98
CA VAL A 71 8.53 11.65 13.02
C VAL A 71 8.15 12.61 11.90
N ALA A 72 7.65 13.79 12.24
CA ALA A 72 7.27 14.82 11.26
C ALA A 72 8.43 15.19 10.32
N ALA A 73 9.65 15.32 10.84
CA ALA A 73 10.84 15.62 10.06
C ALA A 73 11.20 14.49 9.09
N LEU A 74 11.07 13.23 9.53
CA LEU A 74 11.31 12.06 8.67
C LEU A 74 10.26 11.96 7.56
N LEU A 75 8.98 12.09 7.89
CA LEU A 75 7.89 12.03 6.90
C LEU A 75 7.97 13.18 5.91
N THR A 76 8.37 14.37 6.37
CA THR A 76 8.61 15.54 5.50
C THR A 76 9.72 15.25 4.50
N ALA A 77 10.81 14.62 4.94
CA ALA A 77 11.88 14.21 4.03
C ALA A 77 11.36 13.16 3.03
N PHE A 78 10.61 12.17 3.49
CA PHE A 78 10.01 11.12 2.65
C PHE A 78 9.18 11.70 1.52
N VAL A 79 8.21 12.56 1.86
CA VAL A 79 7.30 13.20 0.90
C VAL A 79 8.05 14.11 -0.06
N SER A 80 9.05 14.82 0.44
CA SER A 80 9.78 15.80 -0.37
C SER A 80 10.69 15.22 -1.44
N ILE A 81 11.06 13.95 -1.34
CA ILE A 81 11.84 13.28 -2.39
C ILE A 81 11.04 13.27 -3.71
N GLU A 82 9.70 13.17 -3.63
CA GLU A 82 8.81 13.19 -4.81
C GLU A 82 8.57 14.61 -5.35
N LEU A 83 8.63 15.64 -4.49
CA LEU A 83 8.25 17.01 -4.82
C LEU A 83 9.38 17.84 -5.46
N SER A 84 10.43 17.20 -5.98
CA SER A 84 11.53 17.91 -6.63
C SER A 84 11.09 18.40 -8.02
N PRO A 85 11.17 19.71 -8.34
CA PRO A 85 10.63 20.22 -9.59
C PRO A 85 11.39 19.61 -10.77
N GLY A 86 10.69 19.07 -11.77
CA GLY A 86 11.32 18.49 -12.96
C GLY A 86 10.87 17.07 -13.31
N THR A 87 10.09 16.41 -12.44
CA THR A 87 9.12 15.39 -12.88
C THR A 87 7.81 16.07 -13.30
N GLY A 88 7.92 17.10 -14.13
CA GLY A 88 6.81 17.85 -14.74
C GLY A 88 5.97 17.02 -15.73
N ALA A 89 6.25 15.72 -15.86
CA ALA A 89 5.25 14.76 -16.31
C ALA A 89 4.36 14.36 -15.12
N VAL A 90 3.66 15.35 -14.56
CA VAL A 90 2.29 15.11 -14.07
C VAL A 90 1.44 14.89 -15.32
N GLY A 91 1.71 13.78 -16.01
CA GLY A 91 0.67 13.14 -16.79
C GLY A 91 -0.32 12.72 -15.73
N SER A 92 -1.41 13.49 -15.65
CA SER A 92 -2.69 13.11 -15.06
C SER A 92 -2.56 11.81 -14.28
N ALA A 93 -2.36 11.91 -12.96
CA ALA A 93 -2.92 10.91 -12.08
C ALA A 93 -4.44 11.03 -12.26
N GLY A 94 -4.90 10.52 -13.40
CA GLY A 94 -6.24 10.02 -13.57
C GLY A 94 -6.54 9.28 -12.29
N SER A 95 -7.64 9.68 -11.65
CA SER A 95 -8.17 9.17 -10.38
C SER A 95 -7.51 7.85 -10.02
N ALA A 96 -6.88 7.68 -8.86
CA ALA A 96 -6.10 6.47 -8.51
C ALA A 96 -6.76 5.09 -8.84
N ALA A 97 -8.07 5.06 -9.13
CA ALA A 97 -8.78 4.02 -9.87
C ALA A 97 -8.21 3.68 -11.28
N GLU A 98 -7.79 4.66 -12.09
CA GLU A 98 -7.26 4.56 -13.46
C GLU A 98 -5.85 3.94 -13.52
N VAL A 99 -4.98 4.19 -12.55
CA VAL A 99 -3.67 3.50 -12.46
C VAL A 99 -3.86 1.99 -12.23
N LEU A 100 -4.90 1.62 -11.47
CA LEU A 100 -5.33 0.22 -11.33
C LEU A 100 -6.06 -0.30 -12.59
N ILE A 101 -6.75 0.55 -13.37
CA ILE A 101 -7.42 0.14 -14.63
C ILE A 101 -6.38 -0.08 -15.76
N ALA A 102 -5.40 0.80 -15.90
CA ALA A 102 -4.41 0.77 -16.97
C ALA A 102 -3.40 -0.39 -16.83
N SER A 103 -3.10 -0.82 -15.59
CA SER A 103 -2.26 -1.99 -15.30
C SER A 103 -3.01 -3.32 -15.51
N ALA A 104 -4.34 -3.34 -15.32
CA ALA A 104 -5.18 -4.52 -15.52
C ALA A 104 -5.45 -4.85 -17.00
N SER A 105 -5.45 -3.86 -17.89
CA SER A 105 -5.72 -4.07 -19.34
C SER A 105 -4.55 -4.69 -20.12
N ARG A 106 -3.35 -4.82 -19.55
CA ARG A 106 -2.16 -5.33 -20.26
C ARG A 106 -1.96 -6.85 -20.18
N VAL A 107 -2.90 -7.60 -19.60
CA VAL A 107 -2.72 -9.04 -19.33
C VAL A 107 -3.58 -9.96 -20.24
N SER A 108 -4.31 -9.42 -21.22
CA SER A 108 -5.17 -10.22 -22.11
C SER A 108 -4.90 -10.10 -23.62
N ALA A 109 -3.73 -9.63 -24.06
CA ALA A 109 -3.38 -9.65 -25.48
C ALA A 109 -2.04 -10.36 -25.70
N ASN A 110 -2.09 -11.69 -25.79
CA ASN A 110 -1.06 -12.47 -26.48
C ASN A 110 -1.70 -13.76 -27.02
N SER A 111 -2.35 -13.63 -28.17
CA SER A 111 -2.57 -14.72 -29.11
C SER A 111 -2.85 -14.14 -30.50
N ASP A 112 -2.12 -14.68 -31.47
CA ASP A 112 -2.35 -14.72 -32.91
C ASP A 112 -1.59 -13.73 -33.82
N GLU A 113 -0.82 -14.39 -34.70
CA GLU A 113 -0.01 -13.93 -35.81
C GLU A 113 -0.87 -13.31 -36.93
N ASN A 114 -0.38 -12.24 -37.58
CA ASN A 114 0.00 -12.26 -39.00
C ASN A 114 0.36 -10.85 -39.53
N HIS A 115 1.49 -10.80 -40.26
CA HIS A 115 1.88 -9.76 -41.21
C HIS A 115 1.01 -9.88 -42.51
N PRO A 116 0.98 -8.91 -43.47
CA PRO A 116 2.18 -8.22 -43.99
C PRO A 116 2.08 -6.77 -44.52
N SER A 117 3.28 -6.18 -44.66
CA SER A 117 3.80 -5.28 -45.73
C SER A 117 3.15 -3.94 -46.09
N GLY A 118 3.98 -2.89 -46.09
CA GLY A 118 3.79 -1.63 -46.82
C GLY A 118 4.91 -0.62 -46.56
N GLU A 119 5.74 -0.36 -47.58
CA GLU A 119 6.91 0.53 -47.63
C GLU A 119 6.57 1.98 -47.22
N THR A 120 7.47 2.82 -46.70
CA THR A 120 8.36 3.69 -47.51
C THR A 120 9.46 4.34 -46.64
N ARG A 121 10.63 4.51 -47.27
CA ARG A 121 11.90 5.14 -46.87
C ARG A 121 11.79 6.50 -46.17
N GLU A 122 12.71 6.76 -45.23
CA GLU A 122 13.73 7.84 -45.32
C GLU A 122 14.83 7.66 -44.24
N ARG A 123 16.09 7.94 -44.61
CA ARG A 123 17.28 7.89 -43.74
C ARG A 123 17.56 9.29 -43.17
N PRO A 124 18.15 9.41 -41.96
CA PRO A 124 18.37 10.70 -41.30
C PRO A 124 19.68 11.35 -41.75
N SER A 125 19.67 12.67 -41.89
CA SER A 125 20.86 13.51 -41.98
C SER A 125 21.17 14.14 -40.64
N ASP A 126 22.44 14.06 -40.27
CA ASP A 126 23.10 14.70 -39.13
C ASP A 126 22.75 16.19 -39.03
N ASP A 127 22.37 16.65 -37.84
CA ASP A 127 22.81 17.99 -37.42
C ASP A 127 22.99 18.09 -35.90
N LEU A 128 24.22 18.48 -35.55
CA LEU A 128 24.72 18.76 -34.23
C LEU A 128 24.38 20.22 -33.92
N THR A 129 23.52 20.48 -32.94
CA THR A 129 23.61 21.62 -31.99
C THR A 129 22.28 21.76 -31.24
N ASN A 130 22.21 21.21 -30.03
CA ASN A 130 21.25 21.71 -29.05
C ASN A 130 22.01 22.23 -27.84
N THR A 131 22.12 23.55 -27.80
CA THR A 131 22.70 24.35 -26.72
C THR A 131 21.85 24.16 -25.47
N GLN A 132 22.36 23.41 -24.51
CA GLN A 132 21.81 23.34 -23.15
C GLN A 132 21.97 24.71 -22.49
N THR A 133 20.90 25.50 -22.41
CA THR A 133 20.75 26.51 -21.35
C THR A 133 20.02 25.85 -20.18
N GLY A 134 20.78 25.11 -19.37
CA GLY A 134 20.31 24.54 -18.11
C GLY A 134 20.37 25.60 -17.00
N ASP A 135 19.24 25.88 -16.37
CA ASP A 135 19.18 26.61 -15.11
C ASP A 135 19.88 25.78 -14.00
N PRO A 136 20.71 26.36 -13.09
CA PRO A 136 21.59 25.57 -12.24
C PRO A 136 20.96 24.96 -10.98
N HIS A 137 19.64 25.02 -10.72
CA HIS A 137 19.11 24.80 -9.37
C HIS A 137 17.96 23.79 -9.19
N THR A 138 17.67 22.95 -10.17
CA THR A 138 16.63 21.92 -9.99
C THR A 138 17.27 20.53 -9.91
N ALA A 139 17.69 20.17 -8.70
CA ALA A 139 18.11 18.80 -8.38
C ALA A 139 16.90 17.86 -8.48
N THR A 140 16.73 17.20 -9.63
CA THR A 140 15.68 16.20 -9.86
C THR A 140 16.16 14.82 -9.42
N VAL A 141 15.28 14.07 -8.76
CA VAL A 141 15.56 12.69 -8.35
C VAL A 141 15.01 11.74 -9.40
N GLY A 142 15.82 10.79 -9.88
CA GLY A 142 15.35 9.75 -10.79
C GLY A 142 14.26 8.88 -10.16
N PHE A 143 13.35 8.33 -10.96
CA PHE A 143 12.22 7.55 -10.44
C PHE A 143 12.65 6.34 -9.59
N GLU A 144 13.70 5.61 -9.97
CA GLU A 144 14.21 4.49 -9.14
C GLU A 144 15.06 4.98 -7.96
N GLU A 145 15.76 6.10 -8.14
CA GLU A 145 16.63 6.71 -7.14
C GLU A 145 15.85 7.14 -5.88
N LYS A 146 14.58 7.49 -6.04
CA LYS A 146 13.71 7.86 -4.90
C LYS A 146 13.57 6.75 -3.87
N PHE A 147 13.56 5.48 -4.30
CA PHE A 147 13.41 4.33 -3.41
C PHE A 147 14.69 4.12 -2.60
N HIS A 148 15.86 4.35 -3.22
CA HIS A 148 17.14 4.37 -2.50
C HIS A 148 17.15 5.45 -1.42
N TYR A 149 16.63 6.64 -1.71
CA TYR A 149 16.55 7.73 -0.73
C TYR A 149 15.52 7.51 0.39
N ARG A 150 14.49 6.70 0.15
CA ARG A 150 13.50 6.32 1.17
C ARG A 150 13.98 5.16 2.05
N ARG A 151 14.91 4.32 1.57
CA ARG A 151 15.42 3.14 2.30
C ARG A 151 15.88 3.44 3.74
N PRO A 152 16.70 4.48 4.02
CA PRO A 152 17.10 4.79 5.39
C PRO A 152 15.93 5.18 6.31
N MET A 153 14.84 5.69 5.73
CA MET A 153 13.66 6.08 6.49
C MET A 153 12.88 4.87 6.98
N TYR A 154 12.83 3.77 6.21
CA TYR A 154 12.23 2.53 6.69
C TYR A 154 12.98 1.95 7.89
N ALA A 155 14.31 2.09 7.95
CA ALA A 155 15.10 1.70 9.12
C ALA A 155 14.71 2.51 10.38
N CYS A 156 14.47 3.82 10.22
CA CYS A 156 13.96 4.68 11.30
C CYS A 156 12.55 4.26 11.75
N LEU A 157 11.66 4.02 10.79
CA LEU A 157 10.30 3.50 11.03
C LEU A 157 10.30 2.09 11.62
N ARG A 158 11.37 1.31 11.47
CA ARG A 158 11.50 0.03 12.18
C ARG A 158 11.98 0.26 13.61
N PHE A 159 13.00 1.09 13.79
CA PHE A 159 13.61 1.33 15.10
C PHE A 159 12.65 1.95 16.11
N TRP A 160 11.78 2.88 15.70
CA TRP A 160 10.84 3.49 16.64
C TRP A 160 9.70 2.56 17.06
N TYR A 161 9.61 1.34 16.52
CA TYR A 161 8.45 0.44 16.73
C TYR A 161 8.32 0.04 18.20
N GLY A 162 7.09 0.14 18.73
CA GLY A 162 6.78 -0.16 20.13
C GLY A 162 7.26 0.91 21.12
N ASN A 163 7.67 2.09 20.65
CA ASN A 163 8.04 3.21 21.51
C ASN A 163 6.91 4.26 21.53
N SER A 164 6.23 4.31 22.67
CA SER A 164 5.07 5.18 22.90
C SER A 164 5.32 6.66 22.62
N PHE A 165 6.56 7.15 22.81
CA PHE A 165 6.90 8.55 22.52
C PHE A 165 6.78 8.89 21.04
N TYR A 166 7.20 7.97 20.16
CA TYR A 166 7.08 8.18 18.71
C TYR A 166 5.69 7.82 18.20
N ASP A 167 5.03 6.85 18.82
CA ASP A 167 3.66 6.48 18.47
C ASP A 167 2.70 7.65 18.76
N HIS A 168 2.91 8.43 19.83
CA HIS A 168 2.16 9.67 20.09
C HIS A 168 2.33 10.70 18.97
N GLN A 169 3.54 10.88 18.42
CA GLN A 169 3.77 11.80 17.30
C GLN A 169 3.01 11.37 16.05
N PHE A 170 2.90 10.06 15.79
CA PHE A 170 2.08 9.55 14.69
C PHE A 170 0.59 9.85 14.90
N GLN A 171 0.08 9.74 16.13
CA GLN A 171 -1.32 10.05 16.46
C GLN A 171 -1.64 11.55 16.38
N GLU A 172 -0.70 12.41 16.75
CA GLU A 172 -0.80 13.86 16.54
C GLU A 172 -0.91 14.19 15.06
N LEU A 173 -0.02 13.61 14.23
CA LEU A 173 -0.04 13.78 12.77
C LEU A 173 -1.32 13.20 12.14
N GLU A 174 -1.86 12.10 12.67
CA GLU A 174 -3.16 11.56 12.24
C GLU A 174 -4.30 12.53 12.53
N SER A 175 -4.32 13.10 13.74
CA SER A 175 -5.35 14.03 14.17
C SER A 175 -5.30 15.33 13.36
N GLU A 176 -4.11 15.87 13.12
CA GLU A 176 -3.89 17.02 12.24
C GLU A 176 -4.37 16.71 10.81
N ALA A 177 -4.01 15.54 10.27
CA ALA A 177 -4.40 15.18 8.91
C ALA A 177 -5.91 14.99 8.73
N LEU A 178 -6.62 14.50 9.75
CA LEU A 178 -8.08 14.39 9.71
C LEU A 178 -8.77 15.76 9.81
N GLN A 179 -8.20 16.72 10.54
CA GLN A 179 -8.73 18.08 10.63
C GLN A 179 -8.56 18.87 9.33
N HIS A 180 -7.43 18.64 8.64
CA HIS A 180 -7.02 19.36 7.44
C HIS A 180 -7.24 18.54 6.15
N ILE A 181 -8.12 17.54 6.18
CA ILE A 181 -8.25 16.57 5.09
C ILE A 181 -8.84 17.17 3.80
N ASP A 182 -9.66 18.21 3.95
CA ASP A 182 -10.33 18.94 2.87
C ASP A 182 -9.56 20.19 2.40
N ASP A 183 -8.38 20.44 2.97
CA ASP A 183 -7.54 21.57 2.59
C ASP A 183 -7.04 21.43 1.14
N VAL A 184 -6.81 22.57 0.47
CA VAL A 184 -6.30 22.61 -0.92
C VAL A 184 -4.96 21.87 -1.04
N SER A 185 -4.10 22.00 -0.04
CA SER A 185 -2.88 21.22 0.08
C SER A 185 -3.11 20.04 1.02
N PRO A 186 -2.94 18.79 0.56
CA PRO A 186 -3.16 17.64 1.41
C PRO A 186 -2.21 17.65 2.62
N PRO A 187 -2.64 17.22 3.80
CA PRO A 187 -1.79 17.22 4.99
C PRO A 187 -0.63 16.22 4.85
N LEU A 188 0.48 16.49 5.56
CA LEU A 188 1.73 15.73 5.44
C LEU A 188 1.52 14.21 5.57
N PHE A 189 0.74 13.79 6.56
CA PHE A 189 0.54 12.38 6.86
C PHE A 189 -0.29 11.67 5.79
N LEU A 190 -1.30 12.34 5.21
CA LEU A 190 -2.05 11.82 4.08
C LEU A 190 -1.15 11.67 2.83
N GLN A 191 -0.29 12.67 2.55
CA GLN A 191 0.68 12.58 1.46
C GLN A 191 1.64 11.40 1.66
N PHE A 192 2.17 11.24 2.87
CA PHE A 192 3.04 10.12 3.22
C PHE A 192 2.36 8.78 2.99
N LEU A 193 1.15 8.57 3.51
CA LEU A 193 0.39 7.32 3.33
C LEU A 193 0.10 7.03 1.86
N SER A 194 -0.29 8.05 1.09
CA SER A 194 -0.54 7.90 -0.34
C SER A 194 0.72 7.45 -1.09
N LEU A 195 1.87 8.05 -0.77
CA LEU A 195 3.16 7.65 -1.35
C LEU A 195 3.61 6.27 -0.88
N LEU A 196 3.39 5.91 0.39
CA LEU A 196 3.72 4.61 0.94
C LEU A 196 2.93 3.48 0.25
N VAL A 197 1.64 3.70 0.01
CA VAL A 197 0.78 2.77 -0.76
C VAL A 197 1.27 2.67 -2.22
N ASN A 198 1.62 3.79 -2.85
CA ASN A 198 2.15 3.78 -4.22
C ASN A 198 3.48 3.03 -4.32
N ASP A 199 4.38 3.23 -3.36
CA ASP A 199 5.65 2.49 -3.28
C ASP A 199 5.41 1.00 -3.10
N ALA A 200 4.50 0.61 -2.21
CA ALA A 200 4.17 -0.79 -1.98
C ALA A 200 3.65 -1.45 -3.27
N ILE A 201 2.75 -0.78 -3.99
CA ILE A 201 2.23 -1.25 -5.27
C ILE A 201 3.36 -1.44 -6.27
N PHE A 202 4.15 -0.39 -6.51
CA PHE A 202 5.20 -0.42 -7.52
C PHE A 202 6.29 -1.45 -7.19
N LEU A 203 6.86 -1.39 -5.98
CA LEU A 203 8.01 -2.21 -5.59
C LEU A 203 7.67 -3.70 -5.63
N LEU A 204 6.51 -4.09 -5.13
CA LEU A 204 6.10 -5.49 -5.12
C LEU A 204 5.68 -5.98 -6.52
N ASP A 205 5.05 -5.14 -7.33
CA ASP A 205 4.74 -5.50 -8.72
C ASP A 205 6.00 -5.71 -9.54
N GLU A 206 6.95 -4.78 -9.45
CA GLU A 206 8.20 -4.85 -10.17
C GLU A 206 9.03 -6.05 -9.69
N ALA A 207 9.13 -6.25 -8.37
CA ALA A 207 9.78 -7.43 -7.80
C ALA A 207 9.21 -8.74 -8.38
N ILE A 208 7.89 -8.86 -8.42
CA ILE A 208 7.24 -10.06 -8.95
C ILE A 208 7.49 -10.21 -10.47
N SER A 209 7.38 -9.12 -11.23
CA SER A 209 7.64 -9.10 -12.67
C SER A 209 9.07 -9.56 -12.97
N LEU A 210 10.06 -9.02 -12.26
CA LEU A 210 11.46 -9.37 -12.40
C LEU A 210 11.72 -10.84 -12.02
N LEU A 211 11.08 -11.36 -10.97
CA LEU A 211 11.19 -12.78 -10.60
C LEU A 211 10.64 -13.70 -11.70
N ALA A 212 9.53 -13.33 -12.34
CA ALA A 212 8.99 -14.10 -13.47
C ALA A 212 9.93 -14.08 -14.68
N GLN A 213 10.52 -12.92 -14.99
CA GLN A 213 11.54 -12.79 -16.05
C GLN A 213 12.78 -13.62 -15.75
N LEU A 214 13.30 -13.54 -14.52
CA LEU A 214 14.45 -14.33 -14.07
C LEU A 214 14.18 -15.83 -14.19
N LYS A 215 13.00 -16.29 -13.77
CA LYS A 215 12.61 -17.70 -13.91
C LYS A 215 12.60 -18.18 -15.36
N ASN A 216 12.12 -17.36 -16.29
CA ASN A 216 12.13 -17.71 -17.71
C ASN A 216 13.56 -17.75 -18.25
N LYS A 217 14.40 -16.77 -17.88
CA LYS A 217 15.81 -16.72 -18.28
C LYS A 217 16.65 -17.83 -17.66
N GLU A 218 16.36 -18.25 -16.43
CA GLU A 218 16.97 -19.43 -15.79
C GLU A 218 16.66 -20.70 -16.59
N ARG A 219 15.42 -20.86 -17.08
CA ARG A 219 15.05 -22.03 -17.90
C ARG A 219 15.78 -22.04 -19.24
N GLU A 220 15.91 -20.90 -19.90
CA GLU A 220 16.69 -20.75 -21.14
C GLU A 220 18.18 -21.07 -20.90
N ARG A 221 18.74 -20.57 -19.80
CA ARG A 221 20.12 -20.84 -19.40
C ARG A 221 20.36 -22.31 -19.12
N ASP A 222 19.43 -22.97 -18.44
CA ASP A 222 19.52 -24.40 -18.12
C ASP A 222 19.39 -25.26 -19.38
N SER A 223 18.49 -24.93 -20.31
CA SER A 223 18.35 -25.66 -21.59
C SER A 223 19.57 -25.50 -22.50
N ALA A 224 20.28 -24.37 -22.39
CA ALA A 224 21.53 -24.09 -23.09
C ALA A 224 22.79 -24.68 -22.41
N GLY A 225 22.63 -25.54 -21.41
CA GLY A 225 23.75 -26.20 -20.72
C GLY A 225 24.38 -25.38 -19.60
N GLY A 226 23.61 -24.48 -18.98
CA GLY A 226 24.00 -23.72 -17.79
C GLY A 226 24.66 -22.37 -18.06
N ARG A 227 24.57 -21.85 -19.29
CA ARG A 227 25.09 -20.54 -19.70
C ARG A 227 24.18 -19.90 -20.75
N LEU A 228 24.01 -18.58 -20.69
CA LEU A 228 23.31 -17.85 -21.75
C LEU A 228 24.19 -17.71 -23.00
N ALA A 229 23.59 -17.30 -24.12
CA ALA A 229 24.25 -17.33 -25.43
C ALA A 229 25.39 -16.32 -25.53
N SER A 230 25.28 -15.19 -24.82
CA SER A 230 26.32 -14.15 -24.79
C SER A 230 26.70 -13.72 -23.37
N GLN A 231 27.92 -13.18 -23.23
CA GLN A 231 28.37 -12.56 -21.99
C GLN A 231 27.51 -11.34 -21.58
N GLN A 232 26.94 -10.64 -22.57
CA GLN A 232 26.02 -9.52 -22.32
C GLN A 232 24.72 -10.01 -21.68
N GLU A 233 24.15 -11.11 -22.18
CA GLU A 233 22.96 -11.73 -21.59
C GLU A 233 23.21 -12.22 -20.16
N GLU A 234 24.38 -12.81 -19.88
CA GLU A 234 24.75 -13.23 -18.53
C GLU A 234 24.91 -12.02 -17.58
N SER A 235 25.48 -10.91 -18.06
CA SER A 235 25.58 -9.66 -17.30
C SER A 235 24.21 -9.04 -17.02
N LEU A 236 23.32 -9.03 -18.01
CA LEU A 236 21.94 -8.56 -17.86
C LEU A 236 21.19 -9.42 -16.86
N PHE A 237 21.28 -10.75 -16.97
CA PHE A 237 20.67 -11.67 -16.02
C PHE A 237 21.13 -11.41 -14.57
N ALA A 238 22.44 -11.27 -14.36
CA ALA A 238 22.98 -10.94 -13.04
C ALA A 238 22.52 -9.56 -12.53
N HIS A 239 22.38 -8.57 -13.42
CA HIS A 239 21.86 -7.24 -13.08
C HIS A 239 20.38 -7.30 -12.69
N THR A 240 19.54 -7.96 -13.49
CA THR A 240 18.12 -8.21 -13.18
C THR A 240 17.96 -8.92 -11.84
N GLY A 241 18.84 -9.88 -11.52
CA GLY A 241 18.86 -10.57 -10.23
C GLY A 241 19.09 -9.62 -9.05
N ARG A 242 20.06 -8.70 -9.17
CA ARG A 242 20.33 -7.68 -8.15
C ARG A 242 19.16 -6.69 -8.01
N LEU A 243 18.58 -6.28 -9.13
CA LEU A 243 17.44 -5.36 -9.17
C LEU A 243 16.21 -5.98 -8.51
N ALA A 244 15.89 -7.24 -8.85
CA ALA A 244 14.79 -7.99 -8.23
C ALA A 244 14.96 -8.06 -6.71
N ARG A 245 16.15 -8.44 -6.24
CA ARG A 245 16.47 -8.49 -4.82
C ARG A 245 16.28 -7.14 -4.14
N HIS A 246 16.69 -6.05 -4.78
CA HIS A 246 16.52 -4.71 -4.26
C HIS A 246 15.02 -4.36 -4.06
N HIS A 247 14.19 -4.57 -5.09
CA HIS A 247 12.76 -4.31 -5.01
C HIS A 247 12.04 -5.19 -3.98
N ILE A 248 12.44 -6.46 -3.86
CA ILE A 248 11.87 -7.38 -2.87
C ILE A 248 12.12 -6.88 -1.45
N ILE A 249 13.36 -6.51 -1.13
CA ILE A 249 13.73 -6.04 0.22
C ILE A 249 12.96 -4.76 0.54
N LEU A 250 12.95 -3.78 -0.38
CA LEU A 250 12.23 -2.54 -0.16
C LEU A 250 10.71 -2.74 -0.08
N GLY A 251 10.15 -3.63 -0.90
CA GLY A 251 8.72 -3.96 -0.86
C GLY A 251 8.30 -4.56 0.49
N LEU A 252 9.12 -5.46 1.04
CA LEU A 252 8.88 -6.02 2.38
C LEU A 252 8.99 -4.95 3.47
N ASP A 253 10.03 -4.11 3.42
CA ASP A 253 10.21 -2.99 4.36
C ASP A 253 9.03 -2.01 4.30
N THR A 254 8.51 -1.76 3.10
CA THR A 254 7.37 -0.87 2.87
C THR A 254 6.09 -1.44 3.47
N ILE A 255 5.80 -2.74 3.27
CA ILE A 255 4.63 -3.38 3.87
C ILE A 255 4.76 -3.46 5.39
N ALA A 256 5.95 -3.74 5.93
CA ALA A 256 6.19 -3.74 7.37
C ALA A 256 6.00 -2.33 7.99
N ALA A 257 6.47 -1.29 7.30
CA ALA A 257 6.23 0.09 7.68
C ALA A 257 4.73 0.43 7.64
N LEU A 258 4.01 0.00 6.60
CA LEU A 258 2.57 0.19 6.49
C LEU A 258 1.84 -0.52 7.63
N ARG A 259 2.16 -1.78 7.94
CA ARG A 259 1.58 -2.51 9.07
C ARG A 259 1.75 -1.76 10.37
N ARG A 260 2.96 -1.24 10.63
CA ARG A 260 3.20 -0.42 11.80
C ARG A 260 2.26 0.78 11.83
N VAL A 261 2.21 1.57 10.76
CA VAL A 261 1.42 2.80 10.72
C VAL A 261 -0.06 2.49 10.92
N VAL A 262 -0.56 1.42 10.29
CA VAL A 262 -1.92 0.90 10.46
C VAL A 262 -2.23 0.57 11.92
N SER A 263 -1.29 -0.04 12.64
CA SER A 263 -1.50 -0.42 14.04
C SER A 263 -1.59 0.78 15.00
N ILE A 264 -1.04 1.94 14.63
CA ILE A 264 -0.98 3.14 15.46
C ILE A 264 -2.08 4.14 15.07
N CYS A 265 -2.32 4.28 13.76
CA CYS A 265 -3.18 5.29 13.15
C CYS A 265 -4.23 4.65 12.23
N PRO A 266 -5.21 3.89 12.78
CA PRO A 266 -6.23 3.24 11.97
C PRO A 266 -7.31 4.20 11.43
N ARG A 267 -7.50 5.38 12.03
CA ARG A 267 -8.61 6.29 11.70
C ARG A 267 -8.42 6.92 10.31
N LEU A 268 -7.21 7.36 9.98
CA LEU A 268 -6.92 7.91 8.66
C LEU A 268 -6.89 6.80 7.59
N ILE A 269 -6.40 5.61 7.93
CA ILE A 269 -6.35 4.44 7.03
C ILE A 269 -7.76 3.99 6.61
N THR A 270 -8.69 3.99 7.56
CA THR A 270 -10.10 3.60 7.35
C THR A 270 -10.97 4.74 6.81
N HIS A 271 -10.40 5.94 6.64
CA HIS A 271 -11.10 7.06 6.03
C HIS A 271 -11.46 6.76 4.57
N PRO A 272 -12.64 7.20 4.06
CA PRO A 272 -13.08 6.95 2.68
C PRO A 272 -12.08 7.30 1.57
N ILE A 273 -11.15 8.24 1.83
CA ILE A 273 -10.10 8.63 0.87
C ILE A 273 -9.05 7.53 0.66
N LEU A 274 -8.79 6.69 1.68
CA LEU A 274 -7.73 5.68 1.65
C LEU A 274 -8.23 4.23 1.72
N VAL A 275 -9.35 3.98 2.39
CA VAL A 275 -9.79 2.62 2.76
C VAL A 275 -9.94 1.69 1.56
N ASP A 276 -10.55 2.14 0.47
CA ASP A 276 -10.73 1.34 -0.74
C ASP A 276 -9.39 1.05 -1.42
N ARG A 277 -8.49 2.05 -1.48
CA ARG A 277 -7.17 1.89 -2.09
C ARG A 277 -6.33 0.86 -1.33
N ILE A 278 -6.37 0.92 -0.01
CA ILE A 278 -5.61 0.00 0.85
C ILE A 278 -6.21 -1.41 0.77
N ALA A 279 -7.54 -1.55 0.85
CA ALA A 279 -8.20 -2.84 0.71
C ALA A 279 -7.89 -3.50 -0.66
N CYS A 280 -8.01 -2.76 -1.76
CA CYS A 280 -7.66 -3.23 -3.10
C CYS A 280 -6.19 -3.66 -3.20
N MET A 281 -5.26 -2.88 -2.66
CA MET A 281 -3.83 -3.22 -2.66
C MET A 281 -3.56 -4.52 -1.88
N LEU A 282 -4.14 -4.66 -0.68
CA LEU A 282 -3.97 -5.86 0.14
C LEU A 282 -4.56 -7.09 -0.54
N ASN A 283 -5.79 -6.99 -1.08
CA ASN A 283 -6.43 -8.09 -1.80
C ASN A 283 -5.60 -8.51 -3.01
N TYR A 284 -5.11 -7.54 -3.78
CA TYR A 284 -4.31 -7.77 -4.97
C TYR A 284 -3.04 -8.57 -4.67
N PHE A 285 -2.23 -8.12 -3.70
CA PHE A 285 -1.01 -8.84 -3.35
C PHE A 285 -1.29 -10.19 -2.69
N LEU A 286 -2.29 -10.26 -1.82
CA LEU A 286 -2.67 -11.53 -1.21
C LEU A 286 -3.07 -12.55 -2.28
N ALA A 287 -3.88 -12.15 -3.27
CA ALA A 287 -4.30 -13.02 -4.36
C ALA A 287 -3.13 -13.52 -5.22
N ARG A 288 -2.10 -12.70 -5.45
CA ARG A 288 -0.88 -13.13 -6.15
C ARG A 288 -0.05 -14.12 -5.33
N LEU A 289 -0.05 -13.97 -4.01
CA LEU A 289 0.77 -14.78 -3.10
C LEU A 289 0.14 -16.13 -2.75
N VAL A 290 -1.18 -16.22 -2.68
CA VAL A 290 -1.90 -17.43 -2.22
C VAL A 290 -2.72 -18.10 -3.32
N GLY A 291 -3.01 -17.36 -4.39
CA GLY A 291 -3.81 -17.83 -5.52
C GLY A 291 -3.02 -18.68 -6.54
N PRO A 292 -3.66 -19.08 -7.66
CA PRO A 292 -3.07 -19.98 -8.65
C PRO A 292 -1.78 -19.42 -9.28
N LYS A 293 -1.68 -18.10 -9.40
CA LYS A 293 -0.51 -17.38 -9.93
C LYS A 293 0.71 -17.42 -9.01
N GLN A 294 0.59 -17.92 -7.77
CA GLN A 294 1.73 -18.11 -6.86
C GLN A 294 2.82 -19.00 -7.49
N ARG A 295 2.44 -19.96 -8.35
CA ARG A 295 3.39 -20.85 -9.03
C ARG A 295 4.35 -20.08 -9.92
N ASP A 296 3.92 -18.95 -10.48
CA ASP A 296 4.76 -18.10 -11.33
C ASP A 296 5.86 -17.44 -10.51
N LEU A 297 5.62 -17.19 -9.22
CA LEU A 297 6.57 -16.63 -8.26
C LEU A 297 7.59 -17.64 -7.73
N THR A 298 7.42 -18.92 -8.03
CA THR A 298 8.31 -19.98 -7.54
C THR A 298 9.54 -20.05 -8.43
N VAL A 299 10.58 -19.33 -8.01
CA VAL A 299 11.95 -19.42 -8.55
C VAL A 299 12.71 -20.53 -7.82
N ARG A 300 13.70 -21.13 -8.47
CA ARG A 300 14.41 -22.32 -7.97
C ARG A 300 15.14 -22.04 -6.65
N ASP A 301 15.82 -20.89 -6.58
CA ASP A 301 16.45 -20.39 -5.36
C ASP A 301 15.80 -19.07 -4.90
N LYS A 302 14.74 -19.19 -4.10
CA LYS A 302 14.05 -18.03 -3.51
C LYS A 302 14.98 -17.24 -2.56
N ALA A 303 15.91 -17.92 -1.92
CA ALA A 303 16.80 -17.34 -0.92
C ALA A 303 17.88 -16.46 -1.58
N ALA A 304 18.39 -16.84 -2.75
CA ALA A 304 19.37 -16.04 -3.52
C ALA A 304 18.87 -14.60 -3.78
N TYR A 305 17.58 -14.47 -4.06
CA TYR A 305 16.94 -13.17 -4.34
C TYR A 305 16.32 -12.52 -3.09
N GLY A 306 16.41 -13.15 -1.92
CA GLY A 306 15.81 -12.65 -0.68
C GLY A 306 14.27 -12.68 -0.68
N PHE A 307 13.64 -13.45 -1.57
CA PHE A 307 12.19 -13.50 -1.66
C PHE A 307 11.60 -14.33 -0.52
N ARG A 308 10.89 -13.64 0.38
CA ARG A 308 10.22 -14.22 1.56
C ARG A 308 8.69 -14.07 1.44
N PRO A 309 8.03 -14.84 0.56
CA PRO A 309 6.58 -14.78 0.37
C PRO A 309 5.81 -15.19 1.63
N ASP A 310 6.41 -16.06 2.45
CA ASP A 310 5.94 -16.43 3.79
C ASP A 310 5.77 -15.20 4.69
N LEU A 311 6.82 -14.38 4.81
CA LEU A 311 6.79 -13.18 5.63
C LEU A 311 5.82 -12.14 5.06
N LEU A 312 5.77 -11.99 3.73
CA LEU A 312 4.86 -11.03 3.11
C LEU A 312 3.38 -11.38 3.36
N VAL A 313 3.02 -12.67 3.32
CA VAL A 313 1.67 -13.12 3.68
C VAL A 313 1.38 -12.86 5.16
N ILE A 314 2.33 -13.14 6.06
CA ILE A 314 2.17 -12.87 7.50
C ILE A 314 1.91 -11.37 7.74
N GLU A 315 2.72 -10.50 7.14
CA GLU A 315 2.61 -9.05 7.28
C GLU A 315 1.27 -8.52 6.74
N ILE A 316 0.83 -8.98 5.57
CA ILE A 316 -0.47 -8.62 5.00
C ILE A 316 -1.63 -9.09 5.90
N CYS A 317 -1.61 -10.35 6.36
CA CYS A 317 -2.65 -10.88 7.24
C CYS A 317 -2.71 -10.14 8.59
N GLN A 318 -1.58 -9.68 9.12
CA GLN A 318 -1.54 -8.81 10.30
C GLN A 318 -2.23 -7.47 10.04
N ILE A 319 -2.03 -6.85 8.87
CA ILE A 319 -2.73 -5.61 8.47
C ILE A 319 -4.25 -5.84 8.43
N TYR A 320 -4.71 -6.94 7.83
CA TYR A 320 -6.13 -7.29 7.84
C TYR A 320 -6.67 -7.38 9.26
N ASN A 321 -5.97 -8.06 10.17
CA ASN A 321 -6.41 -8.18 11.56
C ASN A 321 -6.47 -6.83 12.26
N SER A 322 -5.47 -5.96 12.07
CA SER A 322 -5.46 -4.62 12.67
C SER A 322 -6.61 -3.73 12.22
N LEU A 323 -7.13 -3.91 10.99
CA LEU A 323 -8.19 -3.08 10.43
C LEU A 323 -9.59 -3.71 10.49
N ALA A 324 -9.67 -5.04 10.51
CA ALA A 324 -10.93 -5.76 10.43
C ALA A 324 -11.40 -6.32 11.78
N LEU A 325 -10.54 -6.46 12.78
CA LEU A 325 -10.96 -6.87 14.12
C LEU A 325 -11.42 -5.68 14.94
N GLU A 326 -12.36 -5.95 15.83
CA GLU A 326 -12.83 -4.99 16.81
C GLU A 326 -11.75 -4.82 17.87
N SER A 327 -11.44 -3.57 18.21
CA SER A 327 -10.50 -3.23 19.28
C SER A 327 -11.04 -2.04 20.05
N ASP A 328 -10.63 -1.90 21.31
CA ASP A 328 -11.10 -0.81 22.19
C ASP A 328 -10.81 0.60 21.65
N VAL A 329 -9.90 0.70 20.69
CA VAL A 329 -9.40 1.96 20.11
C VAL A 329 -10.07 2.27 18.77
N ALA A 330 -10.68 1.29 18.10
CA ALA A 330 -11.23 1.45 16.75
C ALA A 330 -12.73 1.74 16.78
N ASP A 331 -13.14 2.79 16.06
CA ASP A 331 -14.55 3.04 15.79
C ASP A 331 -15.15 1.87 15.00
N MET A 332 -16.29 1.34 15.46
CA MET A 332 -17.02 0.30 14.76
C MET A 332 -17.35 0.69 13.32
N SER A 333 -17.63 1.96 13.06
CA SER A 333 -17.87 2.46 11.70
C SER A 333 -16.65 2.26 10.79
N ALA A 334 -15.45 2.55 11.30
CA ALA A 334 -14.17 2.40 10.60
C ALA A 334 -13.86 0.94 10.28
N VAL A 335 -14.02 0.04 11.25
CA VAL A 335 -13.82 -1.41 11.05
C VAL A 335 -14.78 -1.94 9.98
N GLN A 336 -16.04 -1.51 10.02
CA GLN A 336 -17.05 -1.91 9.04
C GLN A 336 -16.77 -1.31 7.65
N ALA A 337 -16.24 -0.09 7.56
CA ALA A 337 -15.82 0.50 6.31
C ALA A 337 -14.72 -0.34 5.64
N PHE A 338 -13.70 -0.77 6.39
CA PHE A 338 -12.66 -1.63 5.86
C PHE A 338 -13.19 -3.00 5.41
N ARG A 339 -14.02 -3.68 6.23
CA ARG A 339 -14.64 -4.97 5.84
C ARG A 339 -15.44 -4.84 4.55
N ARG A 340 -16.18 -3.74 4.37
CA ARG A 340 -16.93 -3.46 3.13
C ARG A 340 -16.00 -3.19 1.94
N ALA A 341 -14.95 -2.41 2.13
CA ALA A 341 -13.97 -2.11 1.10
C ALA A 341 -13.30 -3.39 0.56
N VAL A 342 -12.94 -4.32 1.46
CA VAL A 342 -12.35 -5.62 1.10
C VAL A 342 -13.28 -6.43 0.19
N VAL A 343 -14.57 -6.52 0.51
CA VAL A 343 -15.53 -7.30 -0.28
C VAL A 343 -15.95 -6.59 -1.57
N SER A 344 -15.91 -5.26 -1.58
CA SER A 344 -16.32 -4.44 -2.73
C SER A 344 -15.26 -4.38 -3.84
N ASP A 345 -14.07 -4.90 -3.60
CA ASP A 345 -13.03 -5.05 -4.62
C ASP A 345 -13.40 -6.17 -5.61
N GLU A 346 -13.94 -5.78 -6.76
CA GLU A 346 -14.38 -6.70 -7.81
C GLU A 346 -13.22 -7.37 -8.58
N ARG A 347 -11.96 -6.96 -8.38
CA ARG A 347 -10.82 -7.41 -9.21
C ARG A 347 -10.03 -8.53 -8.58
N SER A 348 -9.72 -8.40 -7.29
CA SER A 348 -8.81 -9.32 -6.61
C SER A 348 -9.50 -10.15 -5.54
N PHE A 349 -10.57 -9.64 -4.93
CA PHE A 349 -11.30 -10.38 -3.91
C PHE A 349 -12.07 -11.55 -4.50
N THR A 350 -11.94 -12.72 -3.89
CA THR A 350 -12.78 -13.90 -4.13
C THR A 350 -13.22 -14.46 -2.78
N SER A 351 -14.33 -15.20 -2.75
CA SER A 351 -14.87 -15.77 -1.49
C SER A 351 -13.86 -16.63 -0.74
N ASP A 352 -12.94 -17.24 -1.48
CA ASP A 352 -11.99 -18.23 -0.98
C ASP A 352 -10.59 -17.61 -0.73
N LEU A 353 -10.36 -16.36 -1.14
CA LEU A 353 -9.05 -15.70 -1.05
C LEU A 353 -8.49 -15.75 0.38
N LEU A 354 -9.31 -15.34 1.35
CA LEU A 354 -8.87 -15.28 2.73
C LEU A 354 -8.76 -16.68 3.36
N ASP A 355 -9.55 -17.66 2.91
CA ASP A 355 -9.41 -19.05 3.34
C ASP A 355 -8.10 -19.66 2.84
N GLN A 356 -7.74 -19.39 1.58
CA GLN A 356 -6.45 -19.79 1.00
C GLN A 356 -5.28 -19.17 1.78
N ALA A 357 -5.38 -17.88 2.12
CA ALA A 357 -4.39 -17.22 2.96
C ALA A 357 -4.27 -17.86 4.34
N ASN A 358 -5.39 -18.20 4.99
CA ASN A 358 -5.36 -18.88 6.29
C ASN A 358 -4.69 -20.26 6.22
N GLN A 359 -4.93 -21.02 5.15
CA GLN A 359 -4.23 -22.28 4.93
C GLN A 359 -2.71 -22.07 4.78
N VAL A 360 -2.30 -21.02 4.06
CA VAL A 360 -0.87 -20.68 3.92
C VAL A 360 -0.27 -20.30 5.28
N LEU A 361 -0.96 -19.51 6.12
CA LEU A 361 -0.51 -19.17 7.48
C LEU A 361 -0.22 -20.42 8.33
N HIS A 362 -1.11 -21.41 8.29
CA HIS A 362 -0.90 -22.69 8.98
C HIS A 362 0.29 -23.49 8.40
N ARG A 363 0.47 -23.49 7.07
CA ARG A 363 1.59 -24.18 6.41
C ARG A 363 2.94 -23.56 6.73
N VAL A 364 3.02 -22.24 6.87
CA VAL A 364 4.26 -21.52 7.21
C VAL A 364 4.53 -21.47 8.74
N ALA A 365 3.72 -22.18 9.53
CA ALA A 365 3.81 -22.21 10.99
C ALA A 365 3.82 -20.79 11.62
N ALA A 366 2.95 -19.92 11.13
CA ALA A 366 2.76 -18.59 11.71
C ALA A 366 2.28 -18.68 13.18
N PRO A 367 2.45 -17.63 14.00
CA PRO A 367 2.00 -17.64 15.40
C PRO A 367 0.53 -18.03 15.53
N THR A 368 0.21 -18.95 16.45
CA THR A 368 -1.16 -19.47 16.62
C THR A 368 -2.18 -18.36 16.86
N THR A 369 -1.79 -17.32 17.61
CA THR A 369 -2.60 -16.13 17.87
C THR A 369 -2.99 -15.39 16.58
N LEU A 370 -2.07 -15.30 15.62
CA LEU A 370 -2.34 -14.67 14.32
C LEU A 370 -3.36 -15.48 13.52
N CYS A 371 -3.19 -16.80 13.46
CA CYS A 371 -4.11 -17.69 12.73
C CYS A 371 -5.53 -17.64 13.33
N GLU A 372 -5.66 -17.67 14.66
CA GLU A 372 -6.95 -17.57 15.35
C GLU A 372 -7.63 -16.22 15.10
N GLN A 373 -6.88 -15.13 15.19
CA GLN A 373 -7.37 -13.78 14.89
C GLN A 373 -7.80 -13.67 13.43
N PHE A 374 -7.01 -14.22 12.50
CA PHE A 374 -7.32 -14.17 11.07
C PHE A 374 -8.55 -15.02 10.73
N ALA A 375 -8.74 -16.18 11.35
CA ALA A 375 -9.97 -16.97 11.21
C ALA A 375 -11.23 -16.20 11.68
N LYS A 376 -11.11 -15.43 12.76
CA LYS A 376 -12.19 -14.51 13.20
C LYS A 376 -12.44 -13.41 12.18
N THR A 377 -11.38 -12.77 11.68
CA THR A 377 -11.45 -11.75 10.61
C THR A 377 -12.19 -12.27 9.38
N ILE A 378 -11.85 -13.47 8.92
CA ILE A 378 -12.51 -14.12 7.77
C ILE A 378 -14.00 -14.26 8.01
N THR A 379 -14.39 -14.77 9.18
CA THR A 379 -15.79 -14.96 9.56
C THR A 379 -16.55 -13.63 9.50
N LEU A 380 -15.98 -12.57 10.07
CA LEU A 380 -16.58 -11.24 10.13
C LEU A 380 -16.70 -10.59 8.74
N ILE A 381 -15.73 -10.78 7.87
CA ILE A 381 -15.79 -10.31 6.48
C ILE A 381 -16.84 -11.10 5.68
N LYS A 382 -16.93 -12.43 5.86
CA LYS A 382 -17.93 -13.28 5.19
C LYS A 382 -19.36 -12.91 5.57
N VAL A 383 -19.59 -12.45 6.79
CA VAL A 383 -20.90 -11.92 7.21
C VAL A 383 -21.33 -10.74 6.32
N ILE A 384 -20.42 -9.85 5.93
CA ILE A 384 -20.71 -8.74 5.01
C ILE A 384 -21.16 -9.24 3.63
N ILE A 385 -20.52 -10.29 3.11
CA ILE A 385 -20.90 -10.93 1.84
C ILE A 385 -22.36 -11.43 1.90
N PHE A 386 -22.74 -12.07 3.01
CA PHE A 386 -24.10 -12.58 3.20
C PHE A 386 -25.13 -11.44 3.21
N TYR A 387 -24.84 -10.34 3.91
CA TYR A 387 -25.71 -9.16 3.93
C TYR A 387 -25.82 -8.49 2.56
N GLN A 388 -24.71 -8.35 1.82
CA GLN A 388 -24.73 -7.79 0.45
C GLN A 388 -25.59 -8.66 -0.48
N LYS A 389 -25.39 -9.99 -0.50
CA LYS A 389 -26.20 -10.90 -1.30
C LYS A 389 -27.69 -10.86 -0.93
N SER A 390 -28.01 -10.78 0.36
CA SER A 390 -29.40 -10.70 0.85
C SER A 390 -30.08 -9.37 0.51
N LEU A 391 -29.30 -8.30 0.31
CA LEU A 391 -29.80 -7.03 -0.21
C LEU A 391 -29.99 -7.12 -1.72
N ASP A 392 -29.06 -7.72 -2.47
CA ASP A 392 -29.19 -7.87 -3.92
C ASP A 392 -30.39 -8.74 -4.33
N LEU A 393 -30.68 -9.82 -3.58
CA LEU A 393 -31.87 -10.66 -3.78
C LEU A 393 -33.20 -9.93 -3.56
N ARG A 394 -33.21 -8.84 -2.78
CA ARG A 394 -34.40 -7.98 -2.58
C ARG A 394 -34.55 -6.91 -3.66
N PHE A 395 -33.56 -6.75 -4.53
CA PHE A 395 -33.53 -5.75 -5.59
C PHE A 395 -33.26 -6.43 -6.94
N ASP A 396 -34.17 -7.29 -7.38
CA ASP A 396 -34.15 -7.84 -8.74
C ASP A 396 -34.58 -6.75 -9.76
N PRO A 397 -33.67 -6.25 -10.61
CA PRO A 397 -34.00 -5.22 -11.61
C PRO A 397 -35.00 -5.74 -12.65
N SER A 398 -35.09 -7.05 -12.86
CA SER A 398 -36.03 -7.64 -13.81
C SER A 398 -37.48 -7.44 -13.38
N GLN A 399 -37.76 -7.39 -12.07
CA GLN A 399 -39.09 -7.06 -11.55
C GLN A 399 -39.45 -5.58 -11.70
N ILE A 400 -38.45 -4.68 -11.73
CA ILE A 400 -38.65 -3.24 -11.93
C ILE A 400 -38.78 -2.91 -13.43
N CYS A 401 -38.03 -3.60 -14.29
CA CYS A 401 -38.05 -3.38 -15.74
C CYS A 401 -39.36 -3.78 -16.42
N THR A 402 -40.14 -4.74 -15.87
CA THR A 402 -41.42 -5.13 -16.48
C THR A 402 -42.48 -4.03 -16.45
N ASN A 403 -42.36 -3.05 -15.55
CA ASN A 403 -43.35 -1.97 -15.40
C ASN A 403 -42.93 -0.62 -15.99
N CYS A 404 -41.75 -0.52 -16.61
CA CYS A 404 -41.24 0.73 -17.19
C CYS A 404 -40.56 0.51 -18.54
N PHE A 405 -41.26 -0.10 -19.51
CA PHE A 405 -40.87 -0.01 -20.90
C PHE A 405 -41.49 1.25 -21.53
N GLY A 406 -40.67 2.29 -21.69
CA GLY A 406 -41.03 3.48 -22.44
C GLY A 406 -40.08 4.65 -22.22
N LEU A 407 -39.16 4.84 -23.17
CA LEU A 407 -38.31 6.03 -23.43
C LEU A 407 -36.99 6.21 -22.64
N SER A 408 -35.91 6.21 -23.45
CA SER A 408 -34.69 7.02 -23.36
C SER A 408 -34.38 7.73 -22.02
N CYS A 409 -33.65 7.07 -21.12
CA CYS A 409 -33.15 7.71 -19.90
C CYS A 409 -31.81 7.14 -19.43
N VAL A 410 -30.78 7.20 -20.28
CA VAL A 410 -29.41 6.75 -19.92
C VAL A 410 -28.70 7.67 -18.91
N PRO A 411 -28.86 9.00 -18.92
CA PRO A 411 -28.23 9.88 -17.91
C PRO A 411 -28.92 9.81 -16.53
N PHE A 412 -30.24 9.61 -16.52
CA PHE A 412 -31.02 9.55 -15.27
C PHE A 412 -30.78 8.23 -14.52
N LEU A 413 -30.53 7.13 -15.23
CA LEU A 413 -30.15 5.86 -14.63
C LEU A 413 -28.79 5.95 -13.92
N PHE A 414 -27.82 6.69 -14.48
CA PHE A 414 -26.51 6.90 -13.86
C PHE A 414 -26.61 7.79 -12.62
N ALA A 415 -27.41 8.87 -12.67
CA ALA A 415 -27.71 9.69 -11.51
C ALA A 415 -28.46 8.91 -10.42
N LEU A 416 -29.42 8.04 -10.79
CA LEU A 416 -30.07 7.13 -9.85
C LEU A 416 -29.10 6.10 -9.28
N LEU A 417 -28.16 5.55 -10.07
CA LEU A 417 -27.17 4.60 -9.59
C LEU A 417 -26.18 5.25 -8.61
N CYS A 418 -25.78 6.50 -8.85
CA CYS A 418 -24.95 7.29 -7.94
C CYS A 418 -25.72 7.67 -6.67
N LEU A 419 -26.97 8.15 -6.80
CA LEU A 419 -27.85 8.42 -5.66
C LEU A 419 -28.15 7.12 -4.88
N ARG A 420 -28.20 5.96 -5.56
CA ARG A 420 -28.40 4.61 -4.99
C ARG A 420 -27.14 4.07 -4.31
N LYS A 421 -25.93 4.39 -4.77
CA LYS A 421 -24.67 4.11 -4.04
C LYS A 421 -24.58 4.96 -2.77
N TRP A 422 -24.98 6.22 -2.87
CA TRP A 422 -25.04 7.14 -1.74
C TRP A 422 -26.10 6.74 -0.70
N ILE A 423 -27.32 6.43 -1.14
CA ILE A 423 -28.41 5.91 -0.29
C ILE A 423 -28.05 4.54 0.30
N ARG A 424 -27.41 3.62 -0.45
CA ARG A 424 -26.87 2.35 0.07
C ARG A 424 -25.87 2.58 1.20
N SER A 425 -24.98 3.56 1.07
CA SER A 425 -23.98 3.88 2.08
C SER A 425 -24.62 4.47 3.35
N GLN A 426 -25.61 5.35 3.20
CA GLN A 426 -26.32 6.01 4.31
C GLN A 426 -27.31 5.08 5.03
N ILE A 427 -28.06 4.24 4.30
CA ILE A 427 -29.01 3.28 4.89
C ILE A 427 -28.26 2.16 5.64
N LEU A 428 -27.10 1.70 5.16
CA LEU A 428 -26.28 0.76 5.92
C LEU A 428 -25.78 1.36 7.24
N ALA A 429 -25.42 2.65 7.25
CA ALA A 429 -25.05 3.37 8.47
C ALA A 429 -26.24 3.44 9.45
N LEU A 430 -27.45 3.75 8.97
CA LEU A 430 -28.64 3.94 9.83
C LEU A 430 -29.29 2.64 10.34
N ILE A 431 -29.15 1.51 9.63
CA ILE A 431 -29.75 0.22 10.05
C ILE A 431 -28.82 -0.57 10.99
N ILE A 432 -27.49 -0.40 10.90
CA ILE A 432 -26.54 -1.14 11.73
C ILE A 432 -26.41 -0.55 13.14
N LEU A 433 -26.57 0.77 13.31
CA LEU A 433 -26.43 1.46 14.60
C LEU A 433 -27.45 1.01 15.70
N PRO A 434 -28.74 0.74 15.41
CA PRO A 434 -29.69 0.39 16.47
C PRO A 434 -29.71 -1.10 16.86
N VAL A 435 -29.30 -2.01 15.97
CA VAL A 435 -29.40 -3.47 16.20
C VAL A 435 -28.37 -3.96 17.23
N VAL A 436 -27.27 -3.22 17.43
CA VAL A 436 -26.25 -3.53 18.45
C VAL A 436 -26.68 -3.09 19.86
N HIS A 437 -27.67 -2.19 20.00
CA HIS A 437 -28.09 -1.62 21.30
C HIS A 437 -29.32 -2.27 21.95
N GLY A 438 -29.83 -3.39 21.43
CA GLY A 438 -30.90 -4.14 22.09
C GLY A 438 -32.20 -3.34 22.34
N GLN A 439 -32.50 -2.33 21.51
CA GLN A 439 -33.73 -1.56 21.62
C GLN A 439 -34.81 -2.20 20.73
N SER A 440 -35.81 -2.78 21.37
CA SER A 440 -36.99 -3.36 20.72
C SER A 440 -37.99 -2.28 20.32
N GLN A 441 -37.71 -1.53 19.24
CA GLN A 441 -38.67 -0.96 18.27
C GLN A 441 -37.97 0.04 17.33
N PRO A 442 -38.25 0.03 16.02
CA PRO A 442 -37.72 1.02 15.08
C PRO A 442 -38.44 2.38 15.23
N PRO A 443 -37.74 3.52 15.15
CA PRO A 443 -38.41 4.82 15.09
C PRO A 443 -39.12 4.97 13.73
N PHE A 444 -40.43 5.25 13.78
CA PHE A 444 -41.22 5.67 12.63
C PHE A 444 -40.72 7.05 12.14
N ILE A 445 -40.05 7.10 10.99
CA ILE A 445 -39.72 8.36 10.32
C ILE A 445 -40.70 8.55 9.16
N LYS A 446 -41.61 9.52 9.30
CA LYS A 446 -42.44 10.04 8.20
C LYS A 446 -41.54 10.75 7.20
N ILE A 447 -41.44 10.22 5.98
CA ILE A 447 -40.83 10.92 4.84
C ILE A 447 -41.92 11.82 4.25
N GLU A 448 -41.88 13.10 4.59
CA GLU A 448 -42.74 14.13 3.97
C GLU A 448 -42.11 14.51 2.62
N MET A 449 -42.65 13.95 1.53
CA MET A 449 -42.22 14.30 0.17
C MET A 449 -42.73 15.69 -0.22
N PHE A 450 -41.80 16.55 -0.61
CA PHE A 450 -42.01 17.84 -1.25
C PHE A 450 -43.03 17.74 -2.40
N ARG A 451 -44.25 18.23 -2.15
CA ARG A 451 -45.22 18.60 -3.19
C ARG A 451 -45.02 20.09 -3.47
N LYS A 452 -44.43 20.45 -4.60
CA LYS A 452 -44.44 21.84 -5.10
C LYS A 452 -45.03 21.87 -6.52
N ASN A 453 -46.30 22.27 -6.52
CA ASN A 453 -47.02 23.15 -7.45
C ASN A 453 -46.79 22.99 -8.97
N GLN A 454 -47.77 22.35 -9.61
CA GLN A 454 -48.33 22.83 -10.87
C GLN A 454 -49.11 24.12 -10.61
N ILE A 455 -48.72 25.21 -11.27
CA ILE A 455 -49.62 26.21 -11.87
C ILE A 455 -49.06 26.47 -13.27
#